data_AF-A0A2I0NXH4-F1
#
_entry.id   AF-A0A2I0NXH4-F1
#
_cell.length_a   1.000
_cell.length_b   1.000
_cell.length_c   1.000
_cell.angle_alpha   90.00
_cell.angle_beta   90.00
_cell.angle_gamma   90.00
#
_symmetry.space_group_name_H-M   'P 1'
#
loop_
_entity.id
_entity.type
_entity.pdbx_description
1 polymer ?
#
loop_
_entity_poly.entity_id
_entity_poly.type
_entity_poly.pdbx_seq_one_letter_code
_entity_poly.pdbx_strand_id
1 'polypeptide(L)' 'MASGLEINQLIMETIHENSPSETVVQLILESLQYELDIWNRYVSWNEISGQYELMVDRIVREMLD' A
#
# COMPACT_ATOMS: atom_id res chain seq x y z
N MET A 1 21.04 -6.59 3.68
CA MET A 1 19.67 -6.18 3.27
C MET A 1 18.86 -5.63 4.46
N ALA A 2 19.49 -5.08 5.51
CA ALA A 2 18.79 -4.53 6.68
C ALA A 2 18.32 -3.07 6.45
N SER A 3 19.11 -2.29 5.71
CA SER A 3 18.86 -0.85 5.48
C SER A 3 17.62 -0.52 4.66
N GLY A 4 17.18 -1.41 3.77
CA GLY A 4 15.94 -1.21 3.00
C GLY A 4 14.68 -1.42 3.82
N LEU A 5 14.73 -2.30 4.83
CA LEU A 5 13.60 -2.59 5.70
C LEU A 5 13.33 -1.43 6.67
N GLU A 6 14.39 -0.81 7.18
CA GLU A 6 14.33 0.35 8.08
C GLU A 6 13.70 1.57 7.40
N ILE A 7 14.03 1.83 6.13
CA ILE A 7 13.44 2.93 5.37
C ILE A 7 11.95 2.68 5.10
N ASN A 8 11.56 1.46 4.76
CA ASN A 8 10.15 1.13 4.52
C ASN A 8 9.31 1.29 5.79
N GLN A 9 9.82 0.83 6.95
CA GLN A 9 9.15 1.04 8.23
C GLN A 9 9.02 2.53 8.56
N LEU A 10 10.08 3.32 8.37
CA LEU A 10 10.03 4.76 8.60
C LEU A 10 8.99 5.47 7.73
N ILE A 11 8.86 5.09 6.46
CA ILE A 11 7.85 5.64 5.55
C ILE A 11 6.44 5.28 6.05
N MET A 12 6.20 4.01 6.39
CA MET A 12 4.91 3.54 6.93
C MET A 12 4.52 4.28 8.21
N GLU A 13 5.45 4.43 9.15
CA GLU A 13 5.25 5.14 10.42
C GLU A 13 4.96 6.63 10.18
N THR A 14 5.71 7.28 9.28
CA THR A 14 5.52 8.70 8.94
C THR A 14 4.13 8.96 8.36
N ILE A 15 3.64 8.08 7.48
CA ILE A 15 2.31 8.21 6.88
C ILE A 15 1.23 8.07 7.94
N HIS A 16 1.39 7.11 8.86
CA HIS A 16 0.45 6.90 9.97
C HIS A 16 0.40 8.11 10.92
N GLU A 17 1.54 8.75 11.19
CA GLU A 17 1.61 9.90 12.10
C GLU A 17 1.07 11.22 11.50
N ASN A 18 1.15 11.39 10.18
CA ASN A 18 0.91 12.68 9.53
C ASN A 18 -0.39 12.75 8.71
N SER A 19 -1.09 11.64 8.51
CA SER A 19 -2.30 11.62 7.70
C SER A 19 -3.57 11.64 8.56
N PRO A 20 -4.52 12.55 8.29
CA PRO A 20 -5.74 12.70 9.12
C PRO A 20 -6.83 11.66 8.81
N SER A 21 -6.67 10.85 7.75
CA SER A 21 -7.65 9.85 7.34
C SER A 21 -7.05 8.45 7.42
N GLU A 22 -7.55 7.65 8.36
CA GLU A 22 -7.13 6.26 8.59
C GLU A 22 -7.33 5.39 7.33
N THR A 23 -8.40 5.64 6.57
CA THR A 23 -8.66 4.93 5.32
C THR A 23 -7.62 5.24 4.25
N VAL A 24 -7.18 6.51 4.14
CA VAL A 24 -6.12 6.91 3.21
C VAL A 24 -4.77 6.34 3.65
N VAL A 25 -4.51 6.27 4.96
CA VAL A 25 -3.32 5.59 5.50
C VAL A 25 -3.31 4.13 5.10
N GLN A 26 -4.41 3.41 5.30
CA GLN A 26 -4.51 1.99 4.92
C GLN A 26 -4.27 1.77 3.42
N LEU A 27 -4.82 2.62 2.54
CA LEU A 27 -4.56 2.54 1.10
C LEU A 27 -3.08 2.60 0.78
N ILE A 28 -2.39 3.58 1.35
CA ILE A 28 -0.97 3.82 1.07
C ILE A 28 -0.11 2.69 1.65
N LEU A 29 -0.43 2.19 2.85
CA LEU A 29 0.30 1.08 3.46
C LEU A 29 0.15 -0.22 2.66
N GLU A 30 -1.06 -0.54 2.21
CA GLU A 30 -1.30 -1.74 1.39
C GLU A 30 -0.64 -1.65 0.02
N SER A 31 -0.65 -0.47 -0.59
CA SER A 31 0.05 -0.20 -1.85
C SER A 31 1.56 -0.43 -1.71
N LEU A 32 2.18 0.13 -0.67
CA LEU A 32 3.61 -0.04 -0.40
C LEU A 32 3.98 -1.50 -0.09
N GLN A 33 3.15 -2.20 0.67
CA GLN A 33 3.37 -3.62 0.96
C GLN A 33 3.28 -4.47 -0.32
N TYR A 34 2.31 -4.18 -1.19
CA TYR A 34 2.18 -4.88 -2.46
C TYR A 34 3.36 -4.63 -3.40
N GLU A 35 3.88 -3.40 -3.46
CA GLU A 35 5.10 -3.08 -4.21
C GLU A 35 6.32 -3.89 -3.76
N LEU A 36 6.48 -4.10 -2.45
CA LEU A 36 7.55 -4.94 -1.91
C LEU A 36 7.36 -6.42 -2.28
N ASP A 37 6.12 -6.90 -2.28
CA ASP A 37 5.78 -8.29 -2.61
C ASP A 37 6.03 -8.60 -4.10
N ILE A 38 5.77 -7.63 -5.00
CA ILE A 38 6.04 -7.80 -6.44
C ILE A 38 7.50 -7.58 -6.80
N TRP A 39 8.30 -6.87 -5.98
CA TRP A 39 9.70 -6.59 -6.31
C TRP A 39 10.56 -7.85 -6.49
N ASN A 40 10.14 -8.98 -5.89
CA ASN A 40 10.79 -10.29 -6.03
C ASN A 40 10.01 -11.28 -6.92
N ARG A 41 8.93 -10.85 -7.56
CA ARG A 41 8.05 -11.70 -8.38
C ARG A 41 7.95 -11.14 -9.80
N TYR A 42 8.01 -12.01 -10.82
CA TYR A 42 7.67 -11.61 -12.19
C TYR A 42 6.14 -11.56 -12.33
N VAL A 43 5.55 -10.46 -11.89
CA VAL A 43 4.11 -10.21 -11.98
C VAL A 43 3.79 -9.41 -13.24
N SER A 44 2.71 -9.76 -13.94
CA SER A 44 2.29 -9.03 -15.13
C SER A 44 1.66 -7.67 -14.77
N TRP A 45 1.80 -6.68 -15.65
CA TRP A 45 1.19 -5.36 -15.44
C TRP A 45 -0.32 -5.43 -15.20
N ASN A 46 -1.03 -6.31 -15.92
CA ASN A 46 -2.48 -6.47 -15.76
C ASN A 46 -2.87 -6.97 -14.36
N GLU A 47 -2.06 -7.85 -13.78
CA GLU A 47 -2.28 -8.36 -12.43
C GLU A 47 -1.98 -7.28 -11.38
N ILE A 48 -0.90 -6.50 -11.58
CA ILE A 48 -0.59 -5.33 -10.75
C ILE A 48 -1.76 -4.34 -10.76
N SER A 49 -2.21 -3.93 -11.95
CA SER A 49 -3.32 -2.98 -12.12
C SER A 49 -4.61 -3.50 -11.47
N GLY A 50 -4.93 -4.78 -11.65
CA GLY A 50 -6.12 -5.39 -11.04
C GLY A 50 -6.09 -5.40 -9.52
N GLN A 51 -4.92 -5.61 -8.89
CA GLN A 51 -4.80 -5.56 -7.43
C GLN A 51 -5.00 -4.13 -6.90
N TYR A 52 -4.45 -3.12 -7.57
CA TYR A 52 -4.69 -1.72 -7.19
C TYR A 52 -6.16 -1.32 -7.33
N GLU A 53 -6.83 -1.73 -8.42
CA GLU A 53 -8.26 -1.50 -8.60
C GLU A 53 -9.09 -2.10 -7.45
N LEU A 54 -8.78 -3.34 -7.05
CA LEU A 54 -9.44 -4.00 -5.92
C LEU A 54 -9.19 -3.29 -4.58
N MET A 55 -7.97 -2.82 -4.32
CA MET A 55 -7.64 -2.06 -3.11
C MET A 55 -8.43 -0.76 -3.04
N VAL A 56 -8.46 0.00 -4.14
CA VAL A 56 -9.20 1.26 -4.23
C VAL A 56 -10.71 1.01 -4.09
N ASP A 57 -11.26 0.02 -4.77
CA ASP A 57 -12.69 -0.32 -4.69
C ASP A 57 -13.11 -0.70 -3.26
N ARG A 58 -12.26 -1.47 -2.55
CA ARG A 58 -12.53 -1.85 -1.16
C ARG A 58 -12.60 -0.62 -0.25
N ILE A 59 -11.65 0.29 -0.39
CA ILE A 59 -11.56 1.50 0.41
C ILE A 59 -12.68 2.48 0.07
N VAL A 60 -13.02 2.65 -1.21
CA VAL A 60 -14.14 3.50 -1.61
C VAL A 60 -15.46 2.98 -1.03
N ARG A 61 -15.65 1.65 -0.95
CA ARG A 61 -16.82 1.06 -0.27
C ARG A 61 -16.81 1.36 1.23
N GLU A 62 -15.68 1.19 1.90
CA GLU A 62 -15.53 1.50 3.34
C GLU A 62 -15.74 2.99 3.65
N MET A 63 -15.57 3.90 2.69
CA MET A 63 -15.87 5.33 2.85
C MET A 63 -17.35 5.69 2.61
N LEU A 64 -18.12 4.81 1.97
CA LEU A 64 -19.53 5.03 1.61
C LEU A 64 -20.51 4.40 2.61
N ASP A 65 -20.06 3.44 3.42
CA ASP A 65 -20.78 2.85 4.56
C ASP A 65 -20.61 3.68 5.85
#